data_AF-A0A4Q7FEE9-F1
#
_entry.id   AF-A0A4Q7FEE9-F1
#
_cell.length_a   1.000
_cell.length_b   1.000
_cell.length_c   1.000
_cell.angle_alpha   90.00
_cell.angle_beta   90.00
_cell.angle_gamma   90.00
#
_symmetry.space_group_name_H-M   'P 1'
#
loop_
_entity.id
_entity.type
_entity.pdbx_description
1 polymer ?
#
loop_
_entity_poly.entity_id
_entity_poly.type
_entity_poly.pdbx_seq_one_letter_code
_entity_poly.pdbx_strand_id
1 'polypeptide(L)'
;MSGARLKHYGWGREDEGMTAEEQAFVLGRYHAKFARDAFETKVVPRLEDLDLRAPRVALPTSLAAFCTSERYDRVAHTYGKSYPDYVRAMLGDYESAPDVVAYPRNEAEISAVMDWAGGVNASLTPFGGGSSVCGGVEPRVDGLRYKAAVTLDLRNLGKVVEVDQISRAALIEGG
;
A
#
# COMPACT_ATOMS: atom_id res chain seq x y z
N MET A 1 6.56 8.88 -16.03
CA MET A 1 7.33 7.62 -16.05
C MET A 1 6.66 6.67 -15.08
N SER A 2 6.17 5.52 -15.54
CA SER A 2 5.63 4.51 -14.61
C SER A 2 6.79 3.99 -13.77
N GLY A 3 6.89 4.47 -12.52
CA GLY A 3 7.87 3.94 -11.58
C GLY A 3 7.68 2.43 -11.39
N ALA A 4 8.75 1.71 -11.06
CA ALA A 4 8.69 0.28 -10.76
C ALA A 4 7.58 0.00 -9.74
N ARG A 5 6.76 -1.02 -9.94
CA ARG A 5 5.66 -1.34 -9.02
C ARG A 5 6.19 -2.03 -7.78
N LEU A 6 5.65 -1.66 -6.60
CA LEU A 6 5.79 -2.46 -5.38
C LEU A 6 5.07 -3.79 -5.58
N LYS A 7 5.61 -4.86 -5.01
CA LYS A 7 4.90 -6.15 -4.95
C LYS A 7 3.57 -6.00 -4.21
N HIS A 8 2.54 -6.71 -4.66
CA HIS A 8 1.26 -6.76 -3.95
C HIS A 8 1.33 -7.46 -2.59
N TYR A 9 2.35 -8.31 -2.40
CA TYR A 9 2.69 -8.93 -1.12
C TYR A 9 4.22 -8.98 -0.95
N GLY A 10 4.68 -9.00 0.30
CA GLY A 10 6.11 -9.03 0.60
C GLY A 10 6.81 -7.68 0.47
N TRP A 11 8.15 -7.74 0.44
CA TRP A 11 9.03 -6.58 0.44
C TRP A 11 9.59 -6.26 -0.95
N GLY A 12 9.79 -4.97 -1.23
CA GLY A 12 10.44 -4.47 -2.44
C GLY A 12 9.53 -4.36 -3.68
N ARG A 13 10.17 -4.25 -4.84
CA ARG A 13 9.53 -4.11 -6.16
C ARG A 13 9.25 -5.46 -6.82
N GLU A 14 8.36 -5.48 -7.80
CA GLU A 14 7.93 -6.69 -8.53
C GLU A 14 9.09 -7.44 -9.22
N ASP A 15 10.14 -6.73 -9.63
CA ASP A 15 11.33 -7.23 -10.31
C ASP A 15 12.50 -7.56 -9.37
N GLU A 16 12.36 -7.28 -8.07
CA GLU A 16 13.35 -7.60 -7.06
C GLU A 16 13.04 -8.95 -6.39
N GLY A 17 14.05 -9.71 -6.01
CA GLY A 17 13.84 -10.95 -5.28
C GLY A 17 15.10 -11.79 -5.17
N MET A 18 14.99 -12.88 -4.41
CA MET A 18 16.06 -13.85 -4.32
C MET A 18 16.12 -14.69 -5.59
N THR A 19 17.33 -14.91 -6.09
CA THR A 19 17.62 -15.89 -7.14
C THR A 19 17.28 -17.32 -6.66
N ALA A 20 17.16 -18.25 -7.60
CA ALA A 20 16.90 -19.66 -7.26
C ALA A 20 18.00 -20.26 -6.36
N GLU A 21 19.25 -19.85 -6.56
CA GLU A 21 20.39 -20.28 -5.73
C GLU A 21 20.28 -19.74 -4.30
N GLU A 22 19.99 -18.45 -4.12
CA GLU A 22 19.78 -17.85 -2.80
C GLU A 22 18.57 -18.48 -2.08
N GLN A 23 17.48 -18.75 -2.81
CA GLN A 23 16.30 -19.41 -2.25
C GLN A 23 16.65 -20.82 -1.76
N ALA A 24 17.36 -21.61 -2.56
CA ALA A 24 17.82 -22.94 -2.18
C ALA A 24 18.75 -22.89 -0.96
N PHE A 25 19.66 -21.92 -0.92
CA PHE A 25 20.55 -21.71 0.22
C PHE A 25 19.78 -21.43 1.52
N VAL A 26 18.79 -20.54 1.49
CA VAL A 26 17.98 -20.21 2.67
C VAL A 26 17.10 -21.38 3.09
N LEU A 27 16.43 -22.06 2.16
CA LEU A 27 15.60 -23.24 2.45
C LEU A 27 16.44 -24.37 3.06
N GLY A 28 17.66 -24.61 2.56
CA GLY A 28 18.59 -25.58 3.14
C GLY A 28 18.88 -25.32 4.62
N ARG A 29 19.00 -24.06 5.04
CA ARG A 29 19.17 -23.71 6.46
C ARG A 29 17.92 -24.01 7.29
N TYR A 30 16.72 -23.82 6.75
CA TYR A 30 15.49 -24.19 7.44
C TYR A 30 15.32 -25.70 7.56
N HIS A 31 15.65 -26.46 6.52
CA HIS A 31 15.64 -27.93 6.57
C HIS A 31 16.53 -28.47 7.69
N ALA A 32 17.77 -27.98 7.76
CA ALA A 32 18.71 -28.35 8.82
C ALA A 32 18.22 -27.90 10.21
N LYS A 33 17.73 -26.67 10.34
CA LYS A 33 17.29 -26.10 11.63
C LYS A 33 16.07 -26.81 12.21
N PHE A 34 15.12 -27.21 11.37
CA PHE A 34 13.87 -27.82 11.80
C PHE A 34 13.86 -29.35 11.67
N ALA A 35 14.95 -29.96 11.18
CA ALA A 35 15.04 -31.40 10.90
C ALA A 35 13.88 -31.89 10.02
N ARG A 36 13.61 -31.17 8.93
CA ARG A 36 12.55 -31.46 7.97
C ARG A 36 13.10 -31.40 6.56
N ASP A 37 12.76 -32.36 5.71
CA ASP A 37 13.19 -32.36 4.31
C ASP A 37 12.30 -31.51 3.40
N ALA A 38 11.08 -31.20 3.84
CA ALA A 38 10.11 -30.42 3.07
C ALA A 38 9.16 -29.62 3.98
N PHE A 39 8.62 -28.54 3.43
CA PHE A 39 7.55 -27.75 4.02
C PHE A 39 6.38 -27.68 3.04
N GLU A 40 5.15 -27.68 3.56
CA GLU A 40 3.99 -27.34 2.74
C GLU A 40 4.16 -25.90 2.24
N THR A 41 4.14 -25.73 0.92
CA THR A 41 4.28 -24.43 0.29
C THR A 41 2.91 -23.98 -0.22
N LYS A 42 2.47 -22.79 0.19
CA LYS A 42 1.28 -22.16 -0.36
C LYS A 42 1.68 -21.31 -1.57
N VAL A 43 0.99 -21.52 -2.69
CA VAL A 43 1.11 -20.65 -3.86
C VAL A 43 0.34 -19.38 -3.56
N VAL A 44 1.02 -18.24 -3.65
CA VAL A 44 0.38 -16.93 -3.45
C VAL A 44 -0.41 -16.57 -4.72
N PRO A 45 -1.68 -16.14 -4.61
CA PRO A 45 -2.45 -15.71 -5.77
C PRO A 45 -1.77 -14.56 -6.52
N ARG A 46 -1.89 -14.58 -7.85
CA ARG A 46 -1.46 -13.45 -8.69
C ARG A 46 -2.43 -12.29 -8.49
N LEU A 47 -1.95 -11.07 -8.73
CA LEU A 47 -2.77 -9.86 -8.59
C LEU A 47 -4.08 -9.95 -9.37
N GLU A 48 -4.05 -10.47 -10.59
CA GLU A 48 -5.21 -10.59 -11.48
C GLU A 48 -6.27 -11.59 -10.97
N ASP A 49 -5.85 -12.54 -10.14
CA ASP A 49 -6.69 -13.62 -9.60
C ASP A 49 -7.27 -13.28 -8.22
N LEU A 50 -6.89 -12.14 -7.63
CA LEU A 50 -7.43 -11.69 -6.34
C LEU A 50 -8.90 -11.29 -6.48
N ASP A 51 -9.74 -11.83 -5.60
CA ASP A 51 -11.13 -11.41 -5.47
C ASP A 51 -11.18 -10.09 -4.69
N LEU A 52 -11.41 -9.00 -5.44
CA LEU A 52 -11.55 -7.66 -4.88
C LEU A 52 -13.00 -7.20 -5.03
N ARG A 53 -13.61 -6.86 -3.91
CA ARG A 53 -14.89 -6.14 -3.88
C ARG A 53 -14.83 -4.89 -4.79
N ALA A 54 -15.97 -4.52 -5.38
CA ALA A 54 -16.10 -3.25 -6.07
C ALA A 54 -15.92 -2.05 -5.10
N PRO A 55 -15.43 -0.90 -5.57
CA PRO A 55 -15.48 0.34 -4.80
C PRO A 55 -16.93 0.69 -4.41
N ARG A 56 -17.13 1.07 -3.15
CA ARG A 56 -18.42 1.45 -2.55
C ARG A 56 -18.82 2.89 -2.86
N VAL A 57 -17.87 3.70 -3.33
CA VAL A 57 -18.04 5.11 -3.67
C VAL A 57 -17.60 5.37 -5.11
N ALA A 58 -18.34 6.24 -5.79
CA ALA A 58 -17.98 6.70 -7.12
C ALA A 58 -16.90 7.79 -7.03
N LEU A 59 -15.86 7.67 -7.84
CA LEU A 59 -14.82 8.68 -7.96
C LEU A 59 -15.31 9.86 -8.80
N PRO A 60 -15.37 11.09 -8.27
CA PRO A 60 -15.78 12.26 -9.03
C PRO A 60 -14.74 12.63 -10.10
N THR A 61 -15.22 13.11 -11.25
CA THR A 61 -14.36 13.50 -12.39
C THR A 61 -13.32 14.56 -12.01
N SER A 62 -13.64 15.45 -11.06
CA SER A 62 -12.72 16.48 -10.57
C SER A 62 -11.46 15.92 -9.90
N LEU A 63 -11.52 14.71 -9.34
CA LEU A 63 -10.40 14.05 -8.64
C LEU A 63 -9.71 12.99 -9.51
N ALA A 64 -10.29 12.60 -10.64
CA ALA A 64 -9.80 11.52 -11.50
C ALA A 64 -8.38 11.73 -12.05
N ALA A 65 -7.87 12.97 -12.04
CA ALA A 65 -6.52 13.29 -12.48
C ALA A 65 -5.42 12.80 -11.51
N PHE A 66 -5.75 12.55 -10.25
CA PHE A 66 -4.81 12.12 -9.20
C PHE A 66 -5.41 11.09 -8.24
N CYS A 67 -6.57 10.52 -8.57
CA CYS A 67 -7.20 9.44 -7.81
C CYS A 67 -7.52 8.27 -8.74
N THR A 68 -7.48 7.06 -8.19
CA THR A 68 -7.66 5.81 -8.93
C THR A 68 -8.42 4.79 -8.08
N SER A 69 -9.16 3.92 -8.76
CA SER A 69 -9.79 2.73 -8.16
C SER A 69 -9.29 1.43 -8.79
N GLU A 70 -8.17 1.51 -9.50
CA GLU A 70 -7.56 0.37 -10.18
C GLU A 70 -7.11 -0.71 -9.19
N ARG A 71 -7.18 -1.96 -9.65
CA ARG A 71 -6.92 -3.15 -8.83
C ARG A 71 -5.54 -3.10 -8.17
N TYR A 72 -4.50 -2.76 -8.94
CA TYR A 72 -3.13 -2.70 -8.42
C TYR A 72 -3.02 -1.70 -7.27
N ASP A 73 -3.52 -0.47 -7.47
CA ASP A 73 -3.41 0.58 -6.47
C ASP A 73 -4.13 0.16 -5.19
N ARG A 74 -5.35 -0.35 -5.28
CA ARG A 74 -6.10 -0.79 -4.09
C ARG A 74 -5.36 -1.90 -3.34
N VAL A 75 -4.86 -2.91 -4.06
CA VAL A 75 -4.13 -4.03 -3.46
C VAL A 75 -2.82 -3.59 -2.81
N ALA A 76 -2.01 -2.78 -3.50
CA ALA A 76 -0.71 -2.31 -2.99
C ALA A 76 -0.83 -1.39 -1.75
N HIS A 77 -2.01 -0.85 -1.48
CA HIS A 77 -2.29 0.06 -0.36
C HIS A 77 -3.23 -0.56 0.68
N THR A 78 -3.39 -1.88 0.68
CA THR A 78 -4.22 -2.58 1.67
C THR A 78 -3.48 -2.81 2.99
N TYR A 79 -2.19 -3.18 2.91
CA TYR A 79 -1.44 -3.65 4.07
C TYR A 79 -0.07 -2.98 4.21
N GLY A 80 0.45 -3.05 5.44
CA GLY A 80 1.84 -2.75 5.74
C GLY A 80 2.77 -3.92 5.42
N LYS A 81 3.82 -4.06 6.24
CA LYS A 81 4.90 -5.07 6.10
C LYS A 81 5.05 -5.92 7.36
N SER A 82 4.00 -5.99 8.19
CA SER A 82 3.99 -6.88 9.35
C SER A 82 3.83 -8.35 8.92
N TYR A 83 4.19 -9.29 9.80
CA TYR A 83 3.99 -10.71 9.51
C TYR A 83 2.49 -11.07 9.31
N PRO A 84 1.54 -10.63 10.17
CA PRO A 84 0.11 -10.88 9.94
C PRO A 84 -0.40 -10.31 8.60
N ASP A 85 0.10 -9.15 8.19
CA ASP A 85 -0.22 -8.55 6.89
C ASP A 85 0.21 -9.45 5.74
N TYR A 86 1.46 -9.95 5.77
CA TYR A 86 1.95 -10.85 4.74
C TYR A 86 1.19 -12.15 4.70
N VAL A 87 0.85 -12.75 5.85
CA VAL A 87 0.08 -14.00 5.87
C VAL A 87 -1.28 -13.80 5.20
N ARG A 88 -2.01 -12.73 5.53
CA ARG A 88 -3.31 -12.42 4.90
C ARG A 88 -3.17 -12.18 3.39
N ALA A 89 -2.22 -11.35 2.98
CA ALA A 89 -1.93 -11.09 1.57
C ALA A 89 -1.57 -12.38 0.80
N MET A 90 -0.75 -13.26 1.40
CA MET A 90 -0.36 -14.54 0.82
C MET A 90 -1.53 -15.52 0.69
N LEU A 91 -2.53 -15.40 1.57
CA LEU A 91 -3.78 -16.16 1.51
C LEU A 91 -4.83 -15.52 0.57
N GLY A 92 -4.51 -14.37 -0.03
CA GLY A 92 -5.42 -13.65 -0.92
C GLY A 92 -6.52 -12.87 -0.21
N ASP A 93 -6.43 -12.71 1.11
CA ASP A 93 -7.35 -11.83 1.85
C ASP A 93 -6.95 -10.38 1.59
N TYR A 94 -7.86 -9.65 0.93
CA TYR A 94 -7.77 -8.20 0.68
C TYR A 94 -9.10 -7.51 1.00
N GLU A 95 -9.87 -8.04 1.95
CA GLU A 95 -11.18 -7.48 2.32
C GLU A 95 -11.08 -6.00 2.75
N SER A 96 -10.00 -5.66 3.46
CA SER A 96 -9.65 -4.32 3.93
C SER A 96 -9.16 -3.37 2.83
N ALA A 97 -9.07 -3.79 1.56
CA ALA A 97 -8.54 -2.94 0.50
C ALA A 97 -9.31 -1.61 0.43
N PRO A 98 -8.64 -0.46 0.18
CA PRO A 98 -9.31 0.82 0.04
C PRO A 98 -10.23 0.81 -1.18
N ASP A 99 -11.20 1.72 -1.22
CA ASP A 99 -12.06 1.96 -2.38
C ASP A 99 -11.32 2.78 -3.44
N VAL A 100 -10.58 3.79 -3.00
CA VAL A 100 -9.85 4.73 -3.85
C VAL A 100 -8.47 4.99 -3.26
N VAL A 101 -7.48 5.15 -4.13
CA VAL A 101 -6.15 5.64 -3.77
C VAL A 101 -5.94 7.00 -4.45
N ALA A 102 -5.50 7.99 -3.68
CA ALA A 102 -5.17 9.32 -4.15
C ALA A 102 -3.65 9.54 -4.11
N TYR A 103 -3.11 10.20 -5.14
CA TYR A 103 -1.71 10.54 -5.32
C TYR A 103 -1.53 12.07 -5.50
N PRO A 104 -1.89 12.87 -4.48
CA PRO A 104 -1.85 14.34 -4.56
C PRO A 104 -0.44 14.86 -4.86
N ARG A 105 -0.37 15.99 -5.55
CA ARG A 105 0.89 16.63 -5.97
C ARG A 105 1.18 17.94 -5.24
N ASN A 106 0.23 18.40 -4.43
CA ASN A 106 0.29 19.64 -3.65
C ASN A 106 -0.79 19.65 -2.55
N GLU A 107 -0.72 20.63 -1.66
CA GLU A 107 -1.66 20.80 -0.53
C GLU A 107 -3.11 21.04 -0.96
N ALA A 108 -3.34 21.69 -2.10
CA ALA A 108 -4.68 21.90 -2.63
C ALA A 108 -5.35 20.57 -3.02
N GLU A 109 -4.60 19.65 -3.63
CA GLU A 109 -5.09 18.31 -3.95
C GLU A 109 -5.33 17.47 -2.70
N ILE A 110 -4.49 17.58 -1.66
CA ILE A 110 -4.76 16.95 -0.35
C ILE A 110 -6.09 17.44 0.21
N SER A 111 -6.28 18.76 0.25
CA SER A 111 -7.50 19.38 0.78
C SER A 111 -8.74 18.92 0.03
N ALA A 112 -8.67 18.86 -1.32
CA ALA A 112 -9.76 18.36 -2.15
C ALA A 112 -10.12 16.89 -1.87
N VAL A 113 -9.14 16.03 -1.60
CA VAL A 113 -9.41 14.62 -1.21
C VAL A 113 -10.02 14.56 0.18
N MET A 114 -9.53 15.36 1.13
CA MET A 114 -10.07 15.40 2.49
C MET A 114 -11.53 15.85 2.50
N ASP A 115 -11.86 16.91 1.77
CA ASP A 115 -13.22 17.43 1.65
C ASP A 115 -14.17 16.38 1.03
N TRP A 116 -13.74 15.75 -0.07
CA TRP A 116 -14.53 14.72 -0.73
C TRP A 116 -14.71 13.47 0.15
N ALA A 117 -13.63 12.95 0.75
CA ALA A 117 -13.68 11.79 1.63
C ALA A 117 -14.62 12.01 2.82
N GLY A 118 -14.57 13.22 3.41
CA GLY A 118 -15.52 13.65 4.44
C GLY A 118 -16.97 13.65 3.93
N GLY A 119 -17.21 14.21 2.74
CA GLY A 119 -18.54 14.26 2.12
C GLY A 119 -19.17 12.90 1.83
N VAL A 120 -18.37 11.86 1.58
CA VAL A 120 -18.85 10.48 1.36
C VAL A 120 -18.74 9.57 2.60
N ASN A 121 -18.37 10.12 3.76
CA ASN A 121 -18.09 9.36 4.99
C ASN A 121 -17.07 8.23 4.78
N ALA A 122 -15.98 8.51 4.08
CA ALA A 122 -14.87 7.58 3.95
C ALA A 122 -13.83 7.78 5.04
N SER A 123 -13.23 6.69 5.52
CA SER A 123 -11.98 6.77 6.29
C SER A 123 -10.86 7.26 5.37
N LEU A 124 -10.02 8.16 5.84
CA LEU A 124 -8.84 8.61 5.11
C LEU A 124 -7.57 8.09 5.79
N THR A 125 -6.80 7.26 5.10
CA THR A 125 -5.56 6.67 5.61
C THR A 125 -4.35 7.30 4.92
N PRO A 126 -3.50 8.07 5.61
CA PRO A 126 -2.22 8.53 5.05
C PRO A 126 -1.28 7.37 4.76
N PHE A 127 -0.57 7.44 3.63
CA PHE A 127 0.33 6.39 3.19
C PHE A 127 1.62 7.01 2.62
N GLY A 128 2.76 6.63 3.18
CA GLY A 128 4.09 6.98 2.64
C GLY A 128 4.68 5.79 1.88
N GLY A 129 5.76 5.19 2.41
CA GLY A 129 6.35 3.99 1.83
C GLY A 129 5.60 2.67 2.06
N GLY A 130 4.47 2.68 2.79
CA GLY A 130 3.72 1.46 3.12
C GLY A 130 4.47 0.47 4.02
N SER A 131 5.52 0.90 4.71
CA SER A 131 6.45 0.04 5.46
C SER A 131 6.03 -0.23 6.90
N SER A 132 4.84 0.22 7.32
CA SER A 132 4.35 0.03 8.70
C SER A 132 4.30 -1.45 9.07
N VAL A 133 4.78 -1.80 10.26
CA VAL A 133 4.71 -3.17 10.81
C VAL A 133 3.69 -3.30 11.95
N CYS A 134 2.85 -2.29 12.13
CA CYS A 134 1.90 -2.18 13.23
C CYS A 134 0.43 -2.07 12.76
N GLY A 135 0.15 -2.36 11.48
CA GLY A 135 -1.18 -2.19 10.89
C GLY A 135 -1.61 -0.72 10.73
N GLY A 136 -0.68 0.23 10.80
CA GLY A 136 -1.00 1.67 10.80
C GLY A 136 -1.51 2.22 9.47
N VAL A 137 -1.36 1.45 8.39
CA VAL A 137 -1.80 1.82 7.04
C VAL A 137 -2.98 0.98 6.55
N GLU A 138 -3.47 0.04 7.36
CA GLU A 138 -4.62 -0.79 6.97
C GLU A 138 -5.91 0.05 7.02
N PRO A 139 -6.64 0.20 5.90
CA PRO A 139 -7.88 0.94 5.90
C PRO A 139 -8.94 0.30 6.80
N ARG A 140 -9.72 1.13 7.51
CA ARG A 140 -10.77 0.66 8.43
C ARG A 140 -12.14 1.11 7.97
N VAL A 141 -12.98 0.14 7.64
CA VAL A 141 -14.39 0.35 7.30
C VAL A 141 -15.22 -0.49 8.25
N ASP A 142 -16.05 0.15 9.06
CA ASP A 142 -16.95 -0.52 10.01
C ASP A 142 -18.41 -0.50 9.53
N GLY A 143 -18.70 0.16 8.40
CA GLY A 143 -20.04 0.30 7.84
C GLY A 143 -20.97 1.24 8.62
N LEU A 144 -20.52 1.72 9.79
CA LEU A 144 -21.27 2.57 10.69
C LEU A 144 -20.72 4.01 10.66
N ARG A 145 -19.46 4.16 11.07
CA ARG A 145 -18.74 5.44 11.08
C ARG A 145 -18.15 5.75 9.72
N TYR A 146 -17.60 4.74 9.05
CA TYR A 146 -17.02 4.91 7.72
C TYR A 146 -17.66 3.92 6.75
N LYS A 147 -18.19 4.43 5.65
CA LYS A 147 -18.88 3.66 4.60
C LYS A 147 -17.96 3.20 3.48
N ALA A 148 -16.80 3.85 3.37
CA ALA A 148 -15.76 3.57 2.38
C ALA A 148 -14.39 3.90 2.96
N ALA A 149 -13.34 3.56 2.22
CA ALA A 149 -11.96 3.85 2.56
C ALA A 149 -11.23 4.53 1.40
N VAL A 150 -10.51 5.60 1.72
CA VAL A 150 -9.64 6.31 0.79
C VAL A 150 -8.23 6.26 1.38
N THR A 151 -7.25 5.88 0.57
CA THR A 151 -5.83 5.99 0.93
C THR A 151 -5.25 7.23 0.27
N LEU A 152 -4.52 8.04 1.04
CA LEU A 152 -3.81 9.23 0.57
C LEU A 152 -2.32 8.92 0.50
N ASP A 153 -1.82 8.56 -0.68
CA ASP A 153 -0.42 8.27 -0.91
C ASP A 153 0.37 9.56 -1.21
N LEU A 154 1.28 9.89 -0.29
CA LEU A 154 2.02 11.14 -0.30
C LEU A 154 3.29 11.10 -1.17
N ARG A 155 3.59 10.01 -1.89
CA ARG A 155 4.87 9.82 -2.61
C ARG A 155 5.22 10.90 -3.64
N ASN A 156 4.22 11.63 -4.12
CA ASN A 156 4.41 12.71 -5.09
C ASN A 156 4.82 14.05 -4.44
N LEU A 157 4.84 14.10 -3.11
CA LEU A 157 5.25 15.23 -2.27
C LEU A 157 6.67 14.97 -1.73
N GLY A 158 7.65 14.79 -2.62
CA GLY A 158 9.01 14.36 -2.28
C GLY A 158 10.10 15.44 -2.44
N LYS A 159 9.75 16.72 -2.53
CA LYS A 159 10.71 17.79 -2.82
C LYS A 159 11.31 18.40 -1.55
N VAL A 160 12.59 18.79 -1.66
CA VAL A 160 13.19 19.77 -0.76
C VAL A 160 12.75 21.16 -1.23
N VAL A 161 12.00 21.87 -0.38
CA VAL A 161 11.42 23.19 -0.67
C VAL A 161 12.42 24.30 -0.33
N GLU A 162 13.09 24.18 0.81
CA GLU A 162 14.02 25.17 1.33
C GLU A 162 15.16 24.49 2.08
N VAL A 163 16.37 25.06 2.02
CA VAL A 163 17.48 24.72 2.90
C VAL A 163 18.08 26.00 3.47
N ASP A 164 17.88 26.22 4.76
CA ASP A 164 18.47 27.33 5.50
C ASP A 164 19.87 26.94 5.98
N GLN A 165 20.90 27.52 5.35
CA GLN A 165 22.30 27.26 5.66
C GLN A 165 22.73 27.85 7.01
N ILE A 166 22.04 28.87 7.53
CA ILE A 166 22.35 29.52 8.80
C ILE A 166 21.87 28.64 9.95
N SER A 167 20.59 28.24 9.93
CA SER A 167 20.01 27.38 10.97
C SER A 167 20.32 25.89 10.77
N ARG A 168 20.77 25.49 9.58
CA ARG A 168 20.93 24.08 9.14
C ARG A 168 19.60 23.31 9.18
N ALA A 169 18.50 23.99 8.85
CA ALA A 169 17.19 23.40 8.70
C ALA A 169 16.84 23.20 7.21
N ALA A 170 15.98 22.24 6.92
CA ALA A 170 15.40 22.06 5.59
C ALA A 170 13.87 21.91 5.70
N LEU A 171 13.14 22.59 4.83
CA LEU A 171 11.72 22.37 4.61
C LEU A 171 11.59 21.34 3.49
N ILE A 172 10.98 20.20 3.79
CA ILE A 172 10.83 19.07 2.87
C ILE A 172 9.36 18.66 2.89
N GLU A 173 8.81 18.37 1.72
CA GLU A 173 7.46 17.82 1.59
C GLU A 173 7.35 16.44 2.28
N GLY A 174 6.14 16.06 2.72
CA GLY A 174 5.92 14.93 3.64
C GLY A 174 5.80 13.54 3.01
N GLY A 175 6.27 13.35 1.77
CA GLY A 175 6.23 12.10 1.02
C GLY A 175 7.34 11.10 1.34
#